data_AF-A0A257WVB1-F1
#
_entry.id   AF-A0A257WVB1-F1
#
_cell.length_a   1.000
_cell.length_b   1.000
_cell.length_c   1.000
_cell.angle_alpha   90.00
_cell.angle_beta   90.00
_cell.angle_gamma   90.00
#
_symmetry.space_group_name_H-M   'P 1'
#
loop_
_entity.id
_entity.type
_entity.pdbx_description
1 polymer ?
#
loop_
_entity_poly.entity_id
_entity_poly.type
_entity_poly.pdbx_seq_one_letter_code
_entity_poly.pdbx_strand_id
1 'polypeptide(L)'
;GDVARDQLIRLIGGRIVRCEIRDRDPYGRAVSHCMAASTDLGGAMVRAGWAVDYAQFSRGAYASAEVEARRARRGLWAGRFETPSTWRAEARQALPAPAAPPQPGCVIKGNINAKGRRIFHVPGQEDYAATRIDPSNGERWFCSAAEARAAGWTAATR
;
A
#
# COMPACT_ATOMS: atom_id res chain seq x y z
N GLY A 1 3.90 16.06 -4.56
CA GLY A 1 4.83 17.20 -4.48
C GLY A 1 4.53 18.16 -5.61
N ASP A 2 4.81 19.44 -5.41
CA ASP A 2 4.42 20.50 -6.34
C ASP A 2 5.02 20.32 -7.74
N VAL A 3 6.30 19.94 -7.85
CA VAL A 3 6.96 19.78 -9.16
C VAL A 3 6.33 18.67 -10.02
N ALA A 4 5.91 17.57 -9.40
CA ALA A 4 5.22 16.50 -10.12
C ALA A 4 3.83 16.94 -10.61
N ARG A 5 3.11 17.73 -9.79
CA ARG A 5 1.83 18.33 -10.19
C ARG A 5 2.03 19.26 -11.39
N ASP A 6 3.02 20.14 -11.33
CA ASP A 6 3.24 21.15 -12.37
C ASP A 6 3.72 20.51 -13.68
N GLN A 7 4.53 19.44 -13.59
CA GLN A 7 4.87 18.62 -14.76
C GLN A 7 3.63 17.98 -15.39
N LEU A 8 2.70 17.45 -14.60
CA LEU A 8 1.47 16.87 -15.11
C LEU A 8 0.60 17.94 -15.80
N ILE A 9 0.47 19.12 -15.20
CA ILE A 9 -0.24 20.26 -15.81
C ILE A 9 0.36 20.59 -17.18
N ARG A 10 1.69 20.65 -17.28
CA ARG A 10 2.40 20.89 -18.54
C ARG A 10 2.18 19.78 -19.57
N LEU A 11 2.16 18.52 -19.13
CA LEU A 11 1.88 17.37 -20.01
C LEU A 11 0.45 17.38 -20.52
N ILE A 12 -0.52 17.80 -19.70
CA ILE A 12 -1.91 17.95 -20.14
C ILE A 12 -1.99 19.11 -21.14
N GLY A 13 -1.39 20.25 -20.82
CA GLY A 13 -1.30 21.41 -21.73
C GLY A 13 -2.67 21.93 -22.18
N GLY A 14 -3.68 21.87 -21.30
CA GLY A 14 -5.06 22.27 -21.58
C GLY A 14 -5.86 21.30 -22.47
N ARG A 15 -5.30 20.16 -22.86
CA ARG A 15 -5.98 19.16 -23.70
C ARG A 15 -6.99 18.33 -22.89
N ILE A 16 -7.97 17.78 -23.60
CA ILE A 16 -8.91 16.81 -23.03
C ILE A 16 -8.15 15.55 -22.60
N VAL A 17 -8.34 15.15 -21.34
CA VAL A 17 -7.81 13.91 -20.78
C VAL A 17 -8.87 12.83 -20.88
N ARG A 18 -8.49 11.67 -21.43
CA ARG A 18 -9.32 10.46 -21.47
C ARG A 18 -8.70 9.42 -20.56
N CYS A 19 -9.46 8.94 -19.58
CA CYS A 19 -9.01 7.93 -18.64
C CYS A 19 -9.85 6.66 -18.78
N GLU A 20 -9.19 5.52 -18.88
CA GLU A 20 -9.80 4.19 -18.85
C GLU A 20 -9.52 3.53 -17.50
N ILE A 21 -10.57 3.12 -16.79
CA ILE A 21 -10.43 2.40 -15.51
C ILE A 21 -9.89 1.00 -15.82
N ARG A 22 -8.71 0.70 -15.30
CA ARG A 22 -8.06 -0.62 -15.43
C ARG A 22 -8.36 -1.53 -14.25
N ASP A 23 -8.53 -0.93 -13.07
CA ASP A 23 -8.79 -1.66 -11.83
C ASP A 23 -9.45 -0.76 -10.78
N ARG A 24 -9.88 -1.35 -9.67
CA ARG A 24 -10.26 -0.65 -8.45
C ARG A 24 -9.45 -1.18 -7.28
N ASP A 25 -8.87 -0.27 -6.51
CA ASP A 25 -8.12 -0.69 -5.33
C ASP A 25 -9.04 -1.24 -4.22
N PRO A 26 -8.49 -1.82 -3.14
CA PRO A 26 -9.29 -2.36 -2.03
C PRO A 26 -10.15 -1.31 -1.30
N TYR A 27 -9.90 -0.02 -1.51
CA TYR A 27 -10.69 1.08 -0.97
C TYR A 27 -11.79 1.56 -1.94
N GLY A 28 -11.92 0.92 -3.11
CA GLY A 28 -12.91 1.25 -4.15
C GLY A 28 -12.49 2.39 -5.10
N ARG A 29 -11.27 2.93 -4.95
CA ARG A 29 -10.77 4.03 -5.79
C ARG A 29 -10.38 3.50 -7.17
N ALA A 30 -10.75 4.25 -8.21
CA ALA A 30 -10.42 3.88 -9.58
C ALA A 30 -8.92 4.01 -9.86
N VAL A 31 -8.32 2.95 -10.41
CA VAL A 31 -6.96 2.94 -10.95
C VAL A 31 -7.08 3.01 -12.46
N SER A 32 -6.61 4.11 -13.05
CA SER A 32 -6.88 4.41 -14.46
C SER A 32 -5.62 4.64 -15.27
N HIS A 33 -5.68 4.27 -16.54
CA HIS A 33 -4.72 4.67 -17.56
C HIS A 33 -5.25 5.92 -18.25
N CYS A 34 -4.48 7.01 -18.26
CA CYS A 34 -4.93 8.32 -18.73
C CYS A 34 -4.07 8.86 -19.88
N MET A 35 -4.74 9.32 -20.93
CA MET A 35 -4.15 9.87 -22.13
C MET A 35 -4.53 11.34 -22.30
N ALA A 36 -3.58 12.19 -22.66
CA ALA A 36 -3.83 13.54 -23.18
C ALA A 36 -3.42 13.58 -24.66
N ALA A 37 -4.40 13.65 -25.57
CA ALA A 37 -4.19 13.34 -26.98
C ALA A 37 -3.50 11.96 -27.14
N SER A 38 -2.30 11.90 -27.74
CA SER A 38 -1.51 10.67 -27.88
C SER A 38 -0.52 10.42 -26.73
N THR A 39 -0.48 11.28 -25.71
CA THR A 39 0.48 11.18 -24.61
C THR A 39 -0.10 10.35 -23.47
N ASP A 40 0.54 9.22 -23.17
CA ASP A 40 0.33 8.50 -21.91
C ASP A 40 0.89 9.33 -20.75
N LEU A 41 0.00 9.84 -19.89
CA LEU A 41 0.37 10.70 -18.79
C LEU A 41 1.18 9.94 -17.72
N GLY A 42 0.84 8.68 -17.44
CA GLY A 42 1.56 7.87 -16.47
C GLY A 42 2.98 7.59 -16.95
N GLY A 43 3.10 7.10 -18.18
CA GLY A 43 4.41 6.84 -18.81
C GLY A 43 5.27 8.09 -18.95
N ALA A 44 4.67 9.23 -19.33
CA ALA A 44 5.39 10.49 -19.44
C ALA A 44 5.88 11.03 -18.09
N MET A 45 5.10 10.87 -17.03
CA MET A 45 5.50 11.24 -15.67
C MET A 45 6.68 10.40 -15.17
N VAL A 46 6.65 9.09 -15.42
CA VAL A 46 7.76 8.18 -15.06
C VAL A 46 9.01 8.51 -15.87
N ARG A 47 8.88 8.70 -17.19
CA ARG A 47 10.02 9.05 -18.08
C ARG A 47 10.69 10.38 -17.73
N ALA A 48 9.90 11.33 -17.22
CA ALA A 48 10.39 12.62 -16.73
C ALA A 48 11.00 12.54 -15.31
N GLY A 49 10.91 11.38 -14.65
CA GLY A 49 11.47 11.16 -13.31
C GLY A 49 10.62 11.72 -12.18
N TRP A 50 9.35 12.05 -12.41
CA TRP A 50 8.45 12.62 -11.39
C TRP A 50 7.43 11.62 -10.85
N ALA A 51 7.51 10.37 -11.31
CA ALA A 51 6.80 9.21 -10.79
C ALA A 51 7.72 7.99 -10.89
N VAL A 52 7.36 6.92 -10.18
CA VAL A 52 8.05 5.61 -10.24
C VAL A 52 7.09 4.57 -10.80
N ASP A 53 7.62 3.56 -11.49
CA ASP A 53 6.84 2.41 -11.92
C ASP A 53 6.54 1.52 -10.71
N TYR A 54 5.28 1.40 -10.32
CA TYR A 54 4.88 0.47 -9.28
C TYR A 54 4.58 -0.90 -9.90
N ALA A 55 5.65 -1.64 -10.19
CA ALA A 55 5.63 -2.90 -10.94
C ALA A 55 4.59 -3.92 -10.44
N GLN A 56 4.31 -3.96 -9.14
CA GLN A 56 3.28 -4.81 -8.54
C GLN A 56 1.89 -4.59 -9.16
N PHE A 57 1.56 -3.35 -9.52
CA PHE A 57 0.26 -2.98 -10.08
C PHE A 57 0.32 -2.71 -11.58
N SER A 58 1.39 -2.08 -12.06
CA SER A 58 1.56 -1.77 -13.49
C SER A 58 1.99 -2.98 -14.32
N ARG A 59 2.44 -4.07 -13.68
CA ARG A 59 3.06 -5.23 -14.34
C ARG A 59 4.28 -4.84 -15.19
N GLY A 60 4.99 -3.79 -14.80
CA GLY A 60 6.19 -3.32 -15.51
C GLY A 60 5.91 -2.45 -16.72
N ALA A 61 4.67 -1.98 -16.92
CA ALA A 61 4.28 -1.19 -18.09
C ALA A 61 5.15 0.07 -18.29
N TYR A 62 5.73 0.62 -17.23
CA TYR A 62 6.58 1.82 -17.29
C TYR A 62 8.05 1.56 -16.92
N ALA A 63 8.48 0.29 -16.83
CA ALA A 63 9.82 -0.06 -16.40
C ALA A 63 10.91 0.54 -17.29
N SER A 64 10.71 0.53 -18.62
CA SER A 64 11.66 1.14 -19.57
C SER A 64 11.78 2.65 -19.39
N ALA A 65 10.64 3.33 -19.18
CA ALA A 65 10.60 4.77 -18.91
C ALA A 65 11.33 5.12 -17.60
N GLU A 66 11.21 4.29 -16.57
CA GLU A 66 11.91 4.51 -15.31
C GLU A 66 13.42 4.28 -15.46
N VAL A 67 13.84 3.25 -16.19
CA VAL A 67 15.25 3.01 -16.52
C VAL A 67 15.85 4.20 -17.25
N GLU A 68 15.14 4.77 -18.23
CA GLU A 68 15.57 5.99 -18.91
C GLU A 68 15.72 7.18 -17.94
N ALA A 69 14.72 7.39 -17.07
CA ALA A 69 14.74 8.50 -16.11
C ALA A 69 15.90 8.37 -15.11
N ARG A 70 16.19 7.16 -14.64
CA ARG A 70 17.32 6.83 -13.76
C ARG A 70 18.66 7.08 -14.44
N ARG A 71 18.86 6.56 -15.66
CA ARG A 71 20.10 6.76 -16.45
C ARG A 71 20.34 8.23 -16.73
N ALA A 72 19.30 8.98 -17.04
CA ALA A 72 19.37 10.41 -17.29
C ALA A 72 19.37 11.28 -16.03
N ARG A 73 19.32 10.68 -14.83
CA ARG A 73 19.26 11.39 -13.53
C ARG A 73 18.17 12.47 -13.48
N ARG A 74 16.97 12.14 -13.97
CA ARG A 74 15.84 13.08 -14.05
C ARG A 74 15.00 13.08 -12.78
N GLY A 75 14.50 14.26 -12.41
CA GLY A 75 13.53 14.42 -11.32
C GLY A 75 14.02 13.81 -10.01
N LEU A 76 13.22 12.87 -9.47
CA LEU A 76 13.54 12.10 -8.27
C LEU A 76 14.94 11.44 -8.35
N TRP A 77 15.39 11.04 -9.54
CA TRP A 77 16.65 10.35 -9.77
C TRP A 77 17.87 11.28 -9.94
N ALA A 78 17.71 12.60 -9.79
CA ALA A 78 18.82 13.55 -9.85
C ALA A 78 19.84 13.35 -8.71
N GLY A 79 19.37 12.81 -7.58
CA GLY A 79 20.19 12.43 -6.44
C GLY A 79 19.92 11.00 -5.99
N ARG A 80 20.27 10.71 -4.73
CA ARG A 80 19.88 9.45 -4.09
C ARG A 80 18.40 9.51 -3.77
N PHE A 81 17.64 8.59 -4.31
CA PHE A 81 16.21 8.48 -4.04
C PHE A 81 15.85 7.05 -3.71
N GLU A 82 15.14 6.91 -2.59
CA GLU A 82 14.54 5.68 -2.18
C GLU A 82 13.04 5.71 -2.52
N THR A 83 12.54 4.62 -3.11
CA THR A 83 11.12 4.53 -3.46
C THR A 83 10.24 4.41 -2.22
N PRO A 84 9.02 4.98 -2.23
CA PRO A 84 8.11 4.85 -1.09
C PRO A 84 7.75 3.42 -0.70
N SER A 85 7.82 2.46 -1.63
CA SER A 85 7.60 1.03 -1.36
C SER A 85 8.72 0.40 -0.56
N THR A 86 9.98 0.70 -0.89
CA THR A 86 11.16 0.16 -0.18
C THR A 86 11.24 0.74 1.22
N TRP A 87 11.12 2.07 1.35
CA TRP A 87 11.07 2.74 2.66
C TRP A 87 10.02 2.12 3.60
N ARG A 88 8.80 1.90 3.10
CA ARG A 88 7.73 1.27 3.89
C ARG A 88 8.00 -0.21 4.20
N ALA A 89 8.70 -0.94 3.33
CA ALA A 89 9.05 -2.33 3.57
C ALA A 89 10.11 -2.44 4.67
N GLU A 90 11.14 -1.62 4.61
CA GLU A 90 12.20 -1.54 5.62
C GLU A 90 11.63 -1.10 6.97
N ALA A 91 10.78 -0.07 6.99
CA ALA A 91 10.09 0.36 8.21
C ALA A 91 9.27 -0.77 8.85
N ARG A 92 8.63 -1.65 8.06
CA ARG A 92 7.90 -2.81 8.60
C ARG A 92 8.83 -3.88 9.17
N GLN A 93 10.01 -4.07 8.58
CA GLN A 93 11.01 -5.03 9.05
C GLN A 93 11.72 -4.56 10.32
N ALA A 94 11.88 -3.25 10.50
CA ALA A 94 12.46 -2.65 11.69
C ALA A 94 11.53 -2.72 12.92
N LEU A 95 10.24 -3.01 12.74
CA LEU A 95 9.32 -3.19 13.87
C LEU A 95 9.67 -4.48 14.64
N PRO A 96 9.66 -4.47 15.99
CA PRO A 96 9.91 -5.65 16.82
C PRO A 96 9.06 -6.84 16.38
N ALA A 97 9.51 -8.07 16.57
CA ALA A 97 8.67 -9.24 16.27
C ALA A 97 7.29 -9.11 16.95
N PRO A 98 6.21 -9.59 16.32
CA PRO A 98 4.89 -9.60 16.96
C PRO A 98 5.01 -10.23 18.35
N ALA A 99 4.47 -9.57 19.37
CA ALA A 99 4.50 -10.09 20.72
C ALA A 99 3.91 -11.50 20.77
N ALA A 100 4.55 -12.37 21.55
CA ALA A 100 4.03 -13.71 21.80
C ALA A 100 2.73 -13.62 22.61
N PRO A 101 1.81 -14.59 22.45
CA PRO A 101 0.65 -14.67 23.33
C PRO A 101 1.11 -14.79 24.79
N PRO A 102 0.43 -14.14 25.74
CA PRO A 102 0.85 -14.09 27.14
C PRO A 102 0.78 -15.46 27.83
N GLN A 103 -0.02 -16.39 27.31
CA GLN A 103 -0.21 -17.73 27.87
C GLN A 103 -0.33 -18.79 26.76
N PRO A 104 0.16 -20.02 26.99
CA PRO A 104 -0.08 -21.15 26.10
C PRO A 104 -1.58 -21.36 25.87
N GLY A 105 -1.99 -21.59 24.62
CA GLY A 105 -3.40 -21.79 24.25
C GLY A 105 -4.18 -20.49 23.98
N CYS A 106 -3.73 -19.33 24.46
CA CYS A 106 -4.36 -18.04 24.18
C CYS A 106 -3.80 -17.40 22.91
N VAL A 107 -3.97 -18.11 21.80
CA VAL A 107 -3.34 -17.78 20.51
C VAL A 107 -4.21 -16.91 19.61
N ILE A 108 -5.49 -16.70 19.94
CA ILE A 108 -6.38 -15.93 19.07
C ILE A 108 -6.06 -14.44 19.18
N LYS A 109 -5.66 -13.81 18.07
CA LYS A 109 -5.20 -12.43 18.02
C LYS A 109 -6.36 -11.47 17.77
N GLY A 110 -6.70 -10.61 18.72
CA GLY A 110 -7.70 -9.55 18.56
C GLY A 110 -7.10 -8.18 18.27
N ASN A 111 -7.14 -7.74 17.00
CA ASN A 111 -6.70 -6.40 16.55
C ASN A 111 -7.85 -5.39 16.27
N ILE A 112 -7.60 -4.11 16.51
CA ILE A 112 -8.53 -3.02 16.24
C ILE A 112 -8.06 -2.27 15.00
N ASN A 113 -8.86 -2.29 13.93
CA ASN A 113 -8.48 -1.58 12.71
C ASN A 113 -8.60 -0.06 12.86
N ALA A 114 -8.10 0.70 11.88
CA ALA A 114 -8.14 2.17 11.88
C ALA A 114 -9.56 2.79 11.95
N LYS A 115 -10.62 1.99 11.71
CA LYS A 115 -12.03 2.40 11.84
C LYS A 115 -12.64 2.02 13.21
N GLY A 116 -11.84 1.50 14.14
CA GLY A 116 -12.29 1.03 15.45
C GLY A 116 -12.96 -0.34 15.45
N ARG A 117 -12.92 -1.09 14.34
CA ARG A 117 -13.53 -2.43 14.28
C ARG A 117 -12.65 -3.45 14.99
N ARG A 118 -13.24 -4.17 15.94
CA ARG A 118 -12.64 -5.28 16.69
C ARG A 118 -12.73 -6.58 15.90
N ILE A 119 -11.57 -7.06 15.43
CA ILE A 119 -11.45 -8.25 14.59
C ILE A 119 -10.56 -9.28 15.31
N PHE A 120 -10.94 -10.55 15.32
CA PHE A 120 -10.08 -11.61 15.84
C PHE A 120 -9.63 -12.55 14.73
N HIS A 121 -8.36 -12.95 14.79
CA HIS A 121 -7.71 -13.86 13.87
C HIS A 121 -7.34 -15.17 14.59
N VAL A 122 -7.63 -16.30 13.97
CA VAL A 122 -7.29 -17.64 14.46
C VAL A 122 -6.11 -18.24 13.69
N PRO A 123 -5.30 -19.13 14.30
CA PRO A 123 -4.23 -19.80 13.58
C PRO A 123 -4.73 -20.50 12.31
N GLY A 124 -3.97 -20.37 11.22
CA GLY A 124 -4.33 -20.93 9.89
C GLY A 124 -4.99 -19.94 8.93
N GLN A 125 -5.41 -18.76 9.42
CA GLN A 125 -5.87 -17.66 8.56
C GLN A 125 -4.71 -16.96 7.85
N GLU A 126 -4.98 -16.40 6.67
CA GLU A 126 -3.98 -15.75 5.81
C GLU A 126 -3.25 -14.62 6.57
N ASP A 127 -4.03 -13.79 7.26
CA ASP A 127 -3.52 -12.62 7.97
C ASP A 127 -3.04 -12.91 9.40
N TYR A 128 -3.17 -14.15 9.89
CA TYR A 128 -2.87 -14.46 11.29
C TYR A 128 -1.42 -14.18 11.68
N ALA A 129 -0.46 -14.59 10.84
CA ALA A 129 0.97 -14.38 11.10
C ALA A 129 1.34 -12.90 11.07
N ALA A 130 0.77 -12.14 10.13
CA ALA A 130 1.01 -10.72 9.95
C ALA A 130 0.31 -9.85 11.00
N THR A 131 -0.78 -10.34 11.60
CA THR A 131 -1.52 -9.61 12.64
C THR A 131 -0.64 -9.41 13.86
N ARG A 132 -0.47 -8.14 14.24
CA ARG A 132 0.25 -7.71 15.44
C ARG A 132 -0.77 -7.23 16.45
N ILE A 133 -0.46 -7.44 17.72
CA ILE A 133 -1.29 -7.02 18.84
C ILE A 133 -0.53 -5.96 19.60
N ASP A 134 -1.17 -4.83 19.77
CA ASP A 134 -0.74 -3.70 20.55
C ASP A 134 -1.67 -3.50 21.76
N PRO A 135 -1.30 -4.02 22.94
CA PRO A 135 -2.09 -3.88 24.15
C PRO A 135 -2.37 -2.42 24.55
N SER A 136 -1.52 -1.47 24.14
CA SER A 136 -1.73 -0.05 24.44
C SER A 136 -2.94 0.54 23.70
N ASN A 137 -3.32 -0.05 22.57
CA ASN A 137 -4.50 0.29 21.79
C ASN A 137 -5.74 -0.53 22.19
N GLY A 138 -5.68 -1.31 23.27
CA GLY A 138 -6.78 -2.18 23.72
C GLY A 138 -6.93 -3.47 22.90
N GLU A 139 -5.95 -3.78 22.05
CA GLU A 139 -5.83 -5.07 21.38
C GLU A 139 -5.40 -6.16 22.36
N ARG A 140 -5.83 -7.40 22.15
CA ARG A 140 -5.48 -8.49 23.08
C ARG A 140 -5.60 -9.87 22.45
N TRP A 141 -5.03 -10.86 23.13
CA TRP A 141 -5.25 -12.26 22.80
C TRP A 141 -6.47 -12.82 23.52
N PHE A 142 -7.05 -13.87 22.93
CA PHE A 142 -8.16 -14.65 23.46
C PHE A 142 -7.77 -16.14 23.50
N CYS A 143 -8.37 -16.86 24.45
CA CYS A 143 -8.17 -18.30 24.61
C CYS A 143 -9.19 -19.12 23.83
N SER A 144 -10.30 -18.49 23.39
CA SER A 144 -11.24 -19.13 22.47
C SER A 144 -11.98 -18.10 21.59
N ALA A 145 -12.47 -18.57 20.44
CA ALA A 145 -13.28 -17.73 19.55
C ALA A 145 -14.64 -17.37 20.19
N ALA A 146 -15.13 -18.18 21.13
CA ALA A 146 -16.33 -17.87 21.91
C ALA A 146 -16.08 -16.68 22.84
N GLU A 147 -14.93 -16.67 23.53
CA GLU A 147 -14.50 -15.56 24.39
C GLU A 147 -14.37 -14.25 23.59
N ALA A 148 -13.72 -14.31 22.41
CA ALA A 148 -13.58 -13.15 21.54
C ALA A 148 -14.95 -12.57 21.15
N ARG A 149 -15.88 -13.42 20.71
CA ARG A 149 -17.25 -13.00 20.37
C ARG A 149 -17.99 -12.41 21.57
N ALA A 150 -17.88 -13.03 22.74
CA ALA A 150 -18.50 -12.50 23.97
C ALA A 150 -17.94 -11.12 24.35
N ALA A 151 -16.68 -10.85 24.03
CA ALA A 151 -16.04 -9.54 24.22
C ALA A 151 -16.36 -8.51 23.11
N GLY A 152 -17.25 -8.84 22.17
CA GLY A 152 -17.66 -7.96 21.07
C GLY A 152 -16.73 -7.95 19.87
N TRP A 153 -15.93 -8.99 19.68
CA TRP A 153 -15.01 -9.13 18.54
C TRP A 153 -15.63 -9.96 17.43
N THR A 154 -15.35 -9.56 16.18
CA THR A 154 -15.84 -10.25 14.98
C THR A 154 -14.73 -11.09 14.34
N ALA A 155 -15.05 -12.26 13.79
CA ALA A 155 -14.04 -13.11 13.15
C ALA A 155 -13.52 -12.44 11.87
N ALA A 156 -12.21 -12.54 11.62
CA ALA A 156 -11.64 -12.21 10.33
C ALA A 156 -12.24 -13.12 9.24
N THR A 157 -12.56 -12.54 8.09
CA THR A 157 -13.17 -13.25 6.96
C THR A 157 -12.19 -14.10 6.16
N ARG A 158 -10.87 -13.91 6.33
CA ARG A 158 -9.77 -14.65 5.67
C ARG A 158 -8.58 -14.76 6.59
#